data_AF-A0A2M9E391-F1
#
_entry.id   AF-A0A2M9E391-F1
#
_cell.length_a   1.000
_cell.length_b   1.000
_cell.length_c   1.000
_cell.angle_alpha   90.00
_cell.angle_beta   90.00
_cell.angle_gamma   90.00
#
_symmetry.space_group_name_H-M   'P 1'
#
loop_
_entity.id
_entity.type
_entity.pdbx_description
1 polymer ?
#
loop_
_entity_poly.entity_id
_entity_poly.type
_entity_poly.pdbx_seq_one_letter_code
_entity_poly.pdbx_strand_id
1 'polypeptide(L)'
;MSTTADLDACTRVAVEFATRLIHGKYAGAHLLLSANARDDWPPSALREAYQELVDWVGPAPDRIEVARTLRDWELREDGDLAAVYLLLHGGETEGMTVTVAREADRQVVREIDWGRA
;
A
#
# COMPACT_ATOMS: atom_id res chain seq x y z
N MET A 1 -12.24 17.02 -10.77
CA MET A 1 -12.84 15.76 -10.28
C MET A 1 -13.40 16.00 -8.89
N SER A 2 -14.43 15.29 -8.47
CA SER A 2 -14.99 15.43 -7.10
C SER A 2 -14.03 14.81 -6.08
N THR A 3 -13.90 15.41 -4.90
CA THR A 3 -13.04 14.96 -3.81
C THR A 3 -13.26 13.50 -3.42
N THR A 4 -14.50 13.00 -3.51
CA THR A 4 -14.82 11.58 -3.26
C THR A 4 -14.24 10.67 -4.34
N ALA A 5 -14.29 11.08 -5.61
CA ALA A 5 -13.78 10.27 -6.72
C ALA A 5 -12.25 10.10 -6.66
N ASP A 6 -11.54 11.10 -6.13
CA ASP A 6 -10.09 11.04 -5.91
C ASP A 6 -9.72 10.05 -4.80
N LEU A 7 -10.49 10.02 -3.69
CA LEU A 7 -10.29 9.05 -2.60
C LEU A 7 -10.61 7.61 -3.05
N ASP A 8 -11.67 7.43 -3.84
CA ASP A 8 -11.99 6.13 -4.41
C ASP A 8 -10.87 5.63 -5.34
N ALA A 9 -10.27 6.53 -6.13
CA ALA A 9 -9.13 6.20 -6.98
C ALA A 9 -7.90 5.80 -6.17
N CYS A 10 -7.59 6.53 -5.10
CA CYS A 10 -6.47 6.18 -4.22
C CYS A 10 -6.68 4.82 -3.54
N THR A 11 -7.89 4.58 -3.04
CA THR A 11 -8.27 3.29 -2.43
C THR A 11 -8.07 2.14 -3.42
N ARG A 12 -8.46 2.31 -4.69
CA ARG A 12 -8.22 1.29 -5.73
C ARG A 12 -6.74 1.00 -5.95
N VAL A 13 -5.90 2.03 -6.03
CA VAL A 13 -4.45 1.86 -6.21
C VAL A 13 -3.82 1.12 -5.03
N ALA A 14 -4.18 1.49 -3.80
CA ALA A 14 -3.69 0.82 -2.60
C ALA A 14 -4.12 -0.66 -2.52
N VAL A 15 -5.39 -0.96 -2.81
CA VAL A 15 -5.89 -2.34 -2.86
C VAL A 15 -5.22 -3.14 -3.98
N GLU A 16 -5.01 -2.54 -5.16
CA GLU A 16 -4.31 -3.21 -6.26
C GLU A 16 -2.86 -3.54 -5.88
N PHE A 17 -2.16 -2.60 -5.25
CA PHE A 17 -0.81 -2.82 -4.73
C PHE A 17 -0.79 -3.98 -3.73
N ALA A 18 -1.63 -3.92 -2.70
CA ALA A 18 -1.71 -4.95 -1.67
C ALA A 18 -2.06 -6.32 -2.25
N THR A 19 -3.00 -6.37 -3.20
CA THR A 19 -3.40 -7.61 -3.88
C THR A 19 -2.24 -8.20 -4.65
N ARG A 20 -1.51 -7.38 -5.44
CA ARG A 20 -0.33 -7.87 -6.16
C ARG A 20 0.73 -8.39 -5.19
N LEU A 21 0.91 -7.73 -4.05
CA LEU A 21 1.88 -8.15 -3.04
C LEU A 21 1.55 -9.51 -2.43
N ILE A 22 0.33 -9.70 -1.89
CA ILE A 22 -0.05 -10.97 -1.23
C ILE A 22 -0.09 -12.16 -2.20
N HIS A 23 -0.29 -11.89 -3.50
CA HIS A 23 -0.24 -12.91 -4.55
C HIS A 23 1.17 -13.11 -5.16
N GLY A 24 2.22 -12.55 -4.56
CA GLY A 24 3.61 -12.72 -5.01
C GLY A 24 3.95 -12.03 -6.33
N LYS A 25 3.11 -11.10 -6.81
CA LYS A 25 3.29 -10.34 -8.06
C LYS A 25 4.12 -9.08 -7.82
N TYR A 26 5.31 -9.24 -7.23
CA TYR A 26 6.15 -8.13 -6.77
C TYR A 26 6.56 -7.15 -7.87
N ALA A 27 6.92 -7.66 -9.06
CA ALA A 27 7.21 -6.80 -10.22
C ALA A 27 5.99 -5.94 -10.60
N GLY A 28 4.78 -6.50 -10.49
CA GLY A 28 3.55 -5.77 -10.70
C GLY A 28 3.28 -4.73 -9.61
N ALA A 29 3.52 -5.05 -8.35
CA ALA A 29 3.36 -4.12 -7.23
C ALA A 29 4.34 -2.94 -7.36
N HIS A 30 5.60 -3.23 -7.71
CA HIS A 30 6.65 -2.24 -7.95
C HIS A 30 6.28 -1.21 -9.04
N LEU A 31 5.53 -1.61 -10.08
CA LEU A 31 5.07 -0.68 -11.12
C LEU A 31 4.04 0.36 -10.63
N LEU A 32 3.42 0.13 -9.46
CA LEU A 32 2.48 1.07 -8.84
C LEU A 32 3.18 2.09 -7.95
N LEU A 33 4.45 1.86 -7.61
CA LEU A 33 5.25 2.77 -6.81
C LEU A 33 5.61 4.04 -7.59
N SER A 34 5.79 5.14 -6.85
CA SER A 34 6.40 6.38 -7.32
C SER A 34 7.83 6.14 -7.78
N ALA A 35 8.40 7.06 -8.56
CA ALA A 35 9.78 6.94 -9.01
C ALA A 35 10.75 6.78 -7.83
N ASN A 36 10.58 7.58 -6.78
CA ASN A 36 11.43 7.51 -5.59
C ASN A 36 11.21 6.20 -4.80
N ALA A 37 9.95 5.80 -4.58
CA ALA A 37 9.66 4.59 -3.81
C ALA A 37 10.15 3.31 -4.47
N ARG A 38 10.36 3.30 -5.79
CA ARG A 38 10.94 2.16 -6.51
C ARG A 38 12.38 1.85 -6.12
N ASP A 39 13.15 2.86 -5.75
CA ASP A 39 14.54 2.67 -5.33
C ASP A 39 14.61 2.01 -3.95
N ASP A 40 13.70 2.40 -3.04
CA ASP A 40 13.59 1.83 -1.70
C ASP A 40 12.91 0.45 -1.70
N TRP A 41 11.99 0.23 -2.63
CA TRP A 41 11.18 -0.99 -2.73
C TRP A 41 11.31 -1.68 -4.10
N PRO A 42 12.51 -2.19 -4.45
CA PRO A 42 12.63 -3.10 -5.58
C PRO A 42 11.81 -4.38 -5.34
N PRO A 43 11.48 -5.16 -6.39
CA PRO A 43 10.70 -6.39 -6.23
C PRO A 43 11.27 -7.38 -5.20
N SER A 44 12.60 -7.41 -5.02
CA SER A 44 13.24 -8.22 -3.97
C SER A 44 12.94 -7.73 -2.57
N ALA A 45 13.01 -6.43 -2.31
CA ALA A 45 12.70 -5.85 -1.00
C ALA A 45 11.21 -6.01 -0.64
N LEU A 46 10.31 -5.83 -1.62
CA LEU A 46 8.88 -6.12 -1.44
C LEU A 46 8.64 -7.58 -1.06
N ARG A 47 9.38 -8.50 -1.70
CA ARG A 47 9.30 -9.93 -1.38
C ARG A 47 9.81 -10.21 0.03
N GLU A 48 10.97 -9.67 0.39
CA GLU A 48 11.59 -9.86 1.70
C GLU A 48 10.69 -9.35 2.82
N ALA A 49 10.21 -8.11 2.73
CA ALA A 49 9.29 -7.55 3.73
C ALA A 49 7.98 -8.35 3.85
N TYR A 50 7.42 -8.82 2.73
CA TYR A 50 6.25 -9.69 2.77
C TYR A 50 6.55 -11.06 3.40
N GLN A 51 7.73 -11.64 3.13
CA GLN A 51 8.14 -12.90 3.74
C GLN A 51 8.32 -12.75 5.25
N GLU A 52 8.93 -11.66 5.71
CA GLU A 52 9.04 -11.35 7.14
C GLU A 52 7.67 -11.22 7.82
N LEU A 53 6.71 -10.58 7.15
CA LEU A 53 5.32 -10.52 7.61
C LEU A 53 4.72 -11.93 7.75
N VAL A 54 4.83 -12.77 6.72
CA VAL A 54 4.28 -14.14 6.74
C VAL A 54 4.92 -14.99 7.83
N ASP A 55 6.25 -14.93 7.96
CA ASP A 55 6.97 -15.65 9.01
C ASP A 55 6.51 -15.25 10.42
N TRP A 56 6.08 -13.99 10.58
CA TRP A 56 5.53 -13.47 11.83
C TRP A 56 4.06 -13.85 12.07
N VAL A 57 3.17 -13.59 11.11
CA VAL A 57 1.71 -13.74 11.28
C VAL A 57 1.23 -15.18 11.07
N GLY A 58 2.09 -16.06 10.54
CA GLY A 58 1.78 -17.43 10.23
C GLY A 58 1.25 -17.59 8.80
N PRO A 59 0.05 -18.17 8.57
CA PRO A 59 -0.48 -18.35 7.23
C PRO A 59 -0.46 -17.07 6.39
N ALA A 60 -0.05 -17.21 5.12
CA ALA A 60 -0.01 -16.09 4.19
C ALA A 60 -1.42 -15.44 4.05
N PRO A 61 -1.51 -14.09 4.07
CA PRO A 61 -2.78 -13.42 3.87
C PRO A 61 -3.44 -13.77 2.54
N ASP A 62 -4.75 -14.01 2.56
CA ASP A 62 -5.57 -14.35 1.39
C ASP A 62 -6.70 -13.33 1.12
N ARG A 63 -6.92 -12.40 2.05
CA ARG A 63 -7.98 -11.39 1.98
C ARG A 63 -7.49 -10.03 2.45
N ILE A 64 -7.92 -8.98 1.76
CA ILE A 64 -7.65 -7.58 2.10
C ILE A 64 -8.95 -6.90 2.48
N GLU A 65 -8.91 -6.13 3.57
CA GLU A 65 -9.99 -5.23 3.99
C GLU A 65 -9.47 -3.79 4.01
N VAL A 66 -10.25 -2.86 3.47
CA VAL A 66 -9.98 -1.42 3.62
C VAL A 66 -10.58 -0.97 4.94
N ALA A 67 -9.75 -0.74 5.95
CA ALA A 67 -10.21 -0.30 7.25
C ALA A 67 -10.52 1.20 7.26
N ARG A 68 -9.62 2.03 6.69
CA ARG A 68 -9.80 3.49 6.59
C ARG A 68 -9.09 4.08 5.38
N THR A 69 -9.66 5.16 4.84
CA THR A 69 -8.99 6.05 3.88
C THR A 69 -8.97 7.45 4.48
N LEU A 70 -7.77 7.99 4.70
CA LEU A 70 -7.52 9.27 5.33
C LEU A 70 -7.08 10.29 4.29
N ARG A 71 -7.62 11.51 4.38
CA ARG A 71 -7.19 12.64 3.55
C ARG A 71 -6.17 13.52 4.26
N ASP A 72 -6.27 13.60 5.57
CA ASP A 72 -5.46 14.48 6.41
C ASP A 72 -4.91 13.63 7.58
N TRP A 73 -3.60 13.70 7.77
CA TRP A 73 -2.83 13.07 8.85
C TRP A 73 -1.58 13.92 9.11
N GLU A 74 -0.93 13.71 10.26
CA GLU A 74 0.14 14.60 10.75
C GLU A 74 1.37 14.65 9.83
N LEU A 75 1.76 13.50 9.26
CA LEU A 75 2.94 13.35 8.40
C LEU A 75 2.63 13.46 6.90
N ARG A 76 1.53 14.13 6.53
CA ARG A 76 1.13 14.29 5.13
C ARG A 76 2.09 15.23 4.40
N GLU A 77 2.56 14.83 3.22
CA GLU A 77 3.44 15.66 2.38
C GLU A 77 2.69 16.38 1.25
N ASP A 78 3.33 17.39 0.65
CA ASP A 78 2.82 18.05 -0.54
C ASP A 78 2.72 17.06 -1.71
N GLY A 79 1.53 16.95 -2.31
CA GLY A 79 1.26 16.00 -3.39
C GLY A 79 0.63 14.68 -2.91
N ASP A 80 0.60 14.42 -1.61
CA ASP A 80 -0.15 13.30 -1.04
C ASP A 80 -1.66 13.50 -1.20
N LEU A 81 -2.31 12.46 -1.69
CA LEU A 81 -3.74 12.44 -1.98
C LEU A 81 -4.52 11.73 -0.86
N ALA A 82 -4.03 10.58 -0.39
CA ALA A 82 -4.64 9.82 0.68
C ALA A 82 -3.67 8.83 1.33
N ALA A 83 -3.88 8.51 2.60
CA ALA A 83 -3.32 7.34 3.25
C ALA A 83 -4.42 6.28 3.41
N VAL A 84 -4.18 5.07 2.93
CA VAL A 84 -5.15 3.96 2.97
C VAL A 84 -4.66 2.92 3.94
N TYR A 85 -5.39 2.73 5.03
CA TYR A 85 -5.11 1.70 6.03
C TYR A 85 -5.86 0.42 5.67
N LEU A 86 -5.09 -0.63 5.44
CA LEU A 86 -5.53 -1.96 5.01
C LEU A 86 -5.29 -2.97 6.13
N LEU A 87 -6.17 -3.95 6.24
CA LEU A 87 -6.00 -5.13 7.07
C LEU A 87 -5.80 -6.35 6.17
N LEU A 88 -4.72 -7.09 6.42
CA LEU A 88 -4.36 -8.31 5.71
C LEU A 88 -4.76 -9.51 6.56
N HIS A 89 -5.73 -10.29 6.08
CA HIS A 89 -6.32 -11.43 6.77
C HIS A 89 -5.81 -12.75 6.20
N GLY A 90 -5.62 -13.75 7.06
CA GLY A 90 -5.26 -15.13 6.71
C GLY A 90 -4.72 -15.86 7.94
N GLY A 91 -3.56 -15.40 8.44
CA GLY A 91 -3.05 -15.69 9.78
C GLY A 91 -3.53 -14.65 10.81
N GLU A 92 -2.62 -14.20 11.68
CA GLU A 92 -2.87 -12.99 12.47
C GLU A 92 -3.12 -11.79 11.55
N THR A 93 -4.04 -10.90 11.94
CA THR A 93 -4.39 -9.75 11.11
C THR A 93 -3.31 -8.67 11.23
N GLU A 94 -2.70 -8.31 10.11
CA GLU A 94 -1.67 -7.28 10.05
C GLU A 94 -2.18 -6.00 9.39
N GLY A 95 -1.78 -4.86 9.94
CA GLY A 95 -2.05 -3.55 9.37
C GLY A 95 -1.01 -3.16 8.31
N MET A 96 -1.46 -2.52 7.24
CA MET A 96 -0.58 -1.89 6.26
C MET A 96 -1.17 -0.54 5.87
N THR A 97 -0.38 0.53 6.00
CA THR A 97 -0.74 1.84 5.48
C THR A 97 -0.05 2.06 4.15
N VAL A 98 -0.81 2.46 3.14
CA VAL A 98 -0.29 2.84 1.83
C VAL A 98 -0.60 4.31 1.58
N THR A 99 0.43 5.13 1.46
CA THR A 99 0.27 6.53 1.05
C THR A 99 0.26 6.63 -0.46
N VAL A 100 -0.83 7.16 -1.00
CA VAL A 100 -1.00 7.41 -2.42
C VAL A 100 -0.79 8.90 -2.70
N ALA A 101 0.14 9.19 -3.60
CA ALA A 101 0.48 10.54 -4.04
C ALA A 101 0.19 10.72 -5.53
N ARG A 102 0.23 11.99 -5.97
CA ARG A 102 0.23 12.33 -7.39
C ARG A 102 1.67 12.48 -7.89
N GLU A 103 2.03 11.71 -8.90
CA GLU A 103 3.27 11.89 -9.66
C GLU A 103 2.91 12.08 -11.13
N ALA A 104 3.22 13.27 -11.67
CA ALA A 104 2.68 13.75 -12.93
C ALA A 104 1.14 13.59 -12.99
N ASP A 105 0.60 12.90 -13.99
CA ASP A 105 -0.85 12.68 -14.17
C ASP A 105 -1.34 11.34 -13.62
N ARG A 106 -0.58 10.70 -12.72
CA ARG A 106 -0.90 9.37 -12.18
C ARG A 106 -0.93 9.33 -10.65
N GLN A 107 -1.83 8.52 -10.11
CA GLN A 107 -1.74 8.08 -8.72
C GLN A 107 -0.67 6.98 -8.60
N VAL A 108 0.18 7.12 -7.60
CA VAL A 108 1.27 6.18 -7.31
C VAL A 108 1.36 5.94 -5.81
N VAL A 109 1.87 4.79 -5.41
CA VAL A 109 2.22 4.49 -4.02
C VAL A 109 3.55 5.19 -3.70
N ARG A 110 3.52 6.18 -2.81
CA ARG A 110 4.72 6.90 -2.35
C ARG A 110 5.36 6.18 -1.17
N GLU A 111 4.55 5.63 -0.29
CA GLU A 111 5.02 5.09 0.99
C GLU A 111 4.24 3.83 1.35
N ILE A 112 4.96 2.87 1.94
CA ILE A 112 4.41 1.64 2.49
C ILE A 112 4.86 1.63 3.95
N ASP A 113 3.90 1.56 4.86
CA ASP A 113 4.15 1.42 6.28
C ASP A 113 3.46 0.16 6.80
N TRP A 114 4.21 -0.63 7.57
CA TRP A 114 3.80 -1.92 8.10
C TRP A 114 3.43 -1.75 9.57
N GLY A 115 2.31 -2.32 9.99
CA GLY A 115 1.64 -2.04 11.25
C GLY A 115 2.50 -2.24 12.50
N ARG A 116 3.23 -1.20 12.90
CA ARG A 116 3.61 -0.92 14.29
C ARG A 116 3.55 0.59 14.55
N ALA A 117 2.35 1.12 14.75
CA ALA A 117 2.11 2.38 15.45
C ALA A 117 1.30 2.09 16.72
#